data_AF-A0A8K2A942-F1
#
_entry.id   AF-A0A8K2A942-F1
#
_cell.length_a   1.000
_cell.length_b   1.000
_cell.length_c   1.000
_cell.angle_alpha   90.00
_cell.angle_beta   90.00
_cell.angle_gamma   90.00
#
_symmetry.space_group_name_H-M   'P 1'
#
loop_
_entity.id
_entity.type
_entity.pdbx_description
1 polymer ?
#
loop_
_entity_poly.entity_id
_entity_poly.type
_entity_poly.pdbx_seq_one_letter_code
_entity_poly.pdbx_strand_id
1 'polypeptide(L)' 'MRESISVSLPEHLKAEVDRFTEIEGISRSDLVREALREYLFVRKFRSLRQRLIPYAEVQHIYTDEDVFDKMS' A
#
# COMPACT_ATOMS: atom_id res chain seq x y z
N MET A 1 -16.00 -12.36 -7.61
CA MET A 1 -16.22 -11.83 -8.99
C MET A 1 -15.02 -10.96 -9.33
N ARG A 2 -14.58 -10.94 -10.60
CA ARG A 2 -13.50 -10.05 -11.06
C ARG A 2 -14.14 -8.89 -11.83
N GLU A 3 -13.75 -7.67 -11.50
CA GLU A 3 -14.17 -6.44 -12.18
C GLU A 3 -12.96 -5.82 -12.88
N SER A 4 -13.16 -5.29 -14.09
CA SER A 4 -12.09 -4.67 -14.88
C SER A 4 -12.12 -3.17 -14.74
N ILE A 5 -10.95 -2.57 -14.52
CA ILE A 5 -10.76 -1.12 -14.55
C ILE A 5 -9.90 -0.78 -15.76
N SER A 6 -10.36 0.13 -16.61
CA SER A 6 -9.55 0.71 -17.69
C SER A 6 -8.97 2.04 -17.20
N VAL A 7 -7.66 2.19 -17.32
CA VAL A 7 -6.92 3.37 -16.86
C VAL A 7 -6.00 3.87 -17.97
N SER A 8 -6.05 5.18 -18.23
CA SER A 8 -5.12 5.84 -19.13
C SER A 8 -3.79 6.05 -18.40
N LEU A 9 -2.69 5.68 -19.05
CA LEU A 9 -1.34 5.84 -18.53
C LEU A 9 -0.50 6.66 -19.54
N PRO A 10 0.38 7.55 -19.06
CA PRO A 10 1.40 8.15 -19.90
C PRO A 10 2.25 7.07 -20.61
N GLU A 11 2.67 7.35 -21.84
CA GLU A 11 3.42 6.37 -22.65
C GLU A 11 4.68 5.85 -21.96
N HIS A 12 5.43 6.73 -21.29
CA HIS A 12 6.65 6.35 -20.57
C HIS A 12 6.38 5.34 -19.45
N LEU A 13 5.27 5.51 -18.73
CA LEU A 13 4.90 4.64 -17.61
C LEU A 13 4.42 3.28 -18.12
N LYS A 14 3.66 3.27 -19.22
CA LYS A 14 3.29 2.02 -19.91
C LYS A 14 4.55 1.25 -20.33
N ALA A 15 5.53 1.93 -20.93
CA ALA A 15 6.77 1.29 -21.36
C ALA A 15 7.58 0.72 -20.18
N GLU A 16 7.52 1.37 -19.02
CA GLU A 16 8.18 0.88 -17.80
C GLU A 16 7.49 -0.36 -17.22
N VAL A 17 6.15 -0.35 -17.15
CA VAL A 17 5.35 -1.52 -16.76
C VAL A 17 5.67 -2.69 -17.68
N ASP A 18 5.70 -2.47 -18.99
CA ASP A 18 5.98 -3.52 -19.98
C ASP A 18 7.35 -4.16 -19.75
N ARG A 19 8.40 -3.35 -19.63
CA ARG A 19 9.76 -3.83 -19.35
C ARG A 19 9.83 -4.63 -18.05
N PHE A 20 9.19 -4.13 -16.99
CA PHE A 20 9.21 -4.80 -15.69
C PHE A 20 8.51 -6.16 -15.75
N THR A 21 7.35 -6.22 -16.42
CA THR A 21 6.61 -7.48 -16.59
C THR A 21 7.36 -8.52 -17.43
N GLU A 22 8.12 -8.08 -18.42
CA GLU A 22 8.99 -8.96 -19.23
C GLU A 22 10.14 -9.54 -18.42
N ILE A 23 10.78 -8.73 -17.58
CA ILE A 23 11.92 -9.16 -16.73
C ILE A 23 11.46 -10.14 -15.64
N GLU A 24 10.37 -9.81 -14.96
CA GLU A 24 9.87 -10.59 -13.80
C GLU A 24 8.98 -11.78 -14.21
N GLY A 25 8.58 -11.87 -15.49
CA GLY A 25 7.72 -12.95 -15.98
C GLY A 25 6.29 -12.92 -15.41
N ILE A 26 5.81 -11.75 -14.95
CA ILE A 26 4.47 -11.56 -14.39
C ILE A 26 3.56 -10.80 -15.36
N SER A 27 2.23 -10.92 -15.20
CA SER A 27 1.31 -10.14 -16.05
C SER A 27 1.24 -8.68 -15.62
N ARG A 28 0.95 -7.77 -16.55
CA ARG A 28 0.62 -6.35 -16.27
C ARG A 28 -0.46 -6.22 -15.21
N SER A 29 -1.49 -7.07 -15.27
CA SER A 29 -2.60 -7.05 -14.31
C SER A 29 -2.16 -7.48 -12.91
N ASP A 30 -1.20 -8.38 -12.78
CA ASP A 30 -0.67 -8.79 -11.48
C ASP A 30 0.19 -7.68 -10.88
N LEU A 31 1.09 -7.09 -11.68
CA LEU A 31 1.89 -5.94 -11.26
C LEU A 31 1.01 -4.78 -10.76
N VAL A 32 0.04 -4.37 -11.58
CA VAL A 32 -0.85 -3.25 -11.22
C VAL A 32 -1.70 -3.59 -9.99
N ARG A 33 -2.18 -4.84 -9.86
CA ARG A 33 -2.97 -5.26 -8.70
C ARG A 33 -2.14 -5.22 -7.41
N GLU A 34 -0.88 -5.67 -7.46
CA GLU A 34 0.00 -5.64 -6.29
C GLU A 34 0.34 -4.21 -5.91
N ALA A 35 0.74 -3.38 -6.87
CA ALA A 35 1.03 -1.96 -6.65
C ALA A 35 -0.17 -1.22 -6.03
N LEU A 36 -1.38 -1.49 -6.53
CA LEU A 36 -2.61 -0.91 -5.95
C LEU A 36 -2.88 -1.42 -4.54
N ARG A 37 -2.64 -2.71 -4.26
CA ARG A 37 -2.82 -3.28 -2.91
C ARG A 37 -1.87 -2.61 -1.93
N GLU A 38 -0.59 -2.51 -2.25
CA GLU A 38 0.42 -1.87 -1.40
C GLU A 38 0.11 -0.39 -1.18
N TYR A 39 -0.19 0.34 -2.26
CA TYR A 39 -0.54 1.75 -2.19
C TYR A 39 -1.74 2.02 -1.29
N LEU A 40 -2.81 1.24 -1.45
CA LEU A 40 -4.02 1.36 -0.64
C LEU A 40 -3.78 0.92 0.80
N PHE A 41 -2.95 -0.11 1.03
CA PHE A 41 -2.61 -0.57 2.38
C PHE A 41 -1.90 0.53 3.17
N VAL A 42 -0.85 1.14 2.61
CA VAL A 42 -0.11 2.23 3.27
C VAL A 42 -1.03 3.41 3.59
N ARG A 43 -1.91 3.78 2.66
CA ARG A 43 -2.90 4.86 2.89
C ARG A 43 -3.89 4.52 4.01
N LYS A 44 -4.45 3.31 3.99
CA LYS A 44 -5.36 2.84 5.04
C LYS A 44 -4.68 2.79 6.39
N PHE A 45 -3.46 2.28 6.45
CA PHE A 45 -2.66 2.21 7.66
C PHE A 45 -2.40 3.60 8.25
N ARG A 46 -1.94 4.56 7.42
CA ARG A 46 -1.70 5.94 7.86
C ARG A 46 -2.98 6.63 8.36
N SER A 47 -4.09 6.43 7.66
CA SER A 47 -5.39 6.97 8.07
C SER A 47 -5.87 6.36 9.40
N LEU A 48 -5.70 5.05 9.57
CA LEU A 48 -6.03 4.37 10.83
C LEU A 48 -5.14 4.88 11.97
N ARG A 49 -3.82 4.96 11.77
CA ARG A 49 -2.87 5.50 12.74
C ARG A 49 -3.29 6.89 13.20
N GLN A 50 -3.59 7.81 12.27
CA GLN A 50 -4.05 9.16 12.61
C GLN A 50 -5.29 9.18 13.49
N ARG A 51 -6.25 8.27 13.23
CA ARG A 51 -7.46 8.14 14.04
C ARG A 51 -7.19 7.57 15.42
N LEU A 52 -6.15 6.75 15.57
CA LEU A 52 -5.82 6.06 16.82
C LEU A 52 -4.90 6.89 17.74
N ILE A 53 -4.14 7.85 17.20
CA ILE A 53 -3.22 8.70 17.99
C ILE A 53 -3.86 9.27 19.27
N PRO A 54 -5.07 9.90 19.23
CA PRO A 54 -5.64 10.48 20.46
C PRO A 54 -5.92 9.45 21.56
N TYR A 55 -6.23 8.21 21.19
CA TYR A 55 -6.45 7.12 22.14
C TYR A 55 -5.13 6.56 22.69
N ALA A 56 -4.11 6.51 21.83
CA ALA A 56 -2.76 6.06 22.19
C ALA A 56 -2.08 7.04 23.17
N GLU A 57 -2.24 8.35 22.97
CA GLU A 57 -1.69 9.39 23.84
C GLU A 57 -2.21 9.29 25.27
N VAL A 58 -3.50 9.00 25.46
CA VAL A 58 -4.12 8.76 26.79
C VAL A 58 -3.50 7.54 27.49
N GLN A 59 -2.94 6.60 26.74
CA GLN A 59 -2.25 5.42 27.25
C GLN A 59 -0.73 5.57 27.31
N HIS A 60 -0.21 6.79 27.11
CA HIS A 60 1.22 7.10 27.05
C HIS A 60 1.99 6.34 25.97
N ILE A 61 1.36 6.09 24.81
CA ILE A 61 1.97 5.47 23.64
C ILE A 61 2.24 6.58 22.61
N TYR A 62 3.50 6.87 22.32
CA TYR A 62 3.90 7.95 21.41
C TYR A 62 4.72 7.44 20.21
N THR A 63 5.37 6.29 20.36
CA THR A 63 6.24 5.67 19.37
C THR A 63 5.76 4.28 19.00
N ASP A 64 6.27 3.74 17.89
CA ASP A 64 6.03 2.35 17.54
C ASP A 64 6.68 1.40 18.57
N GLU A 65 7.79 1.81 19.22
CA GLU A 65 8.43 1.03 20.30
C GLU A 65 7.50 0.87 21.51
N ASP A 66 6.84 1.94 21.95
CA ASP A 66 5.88 1.90 23.06
C ASP A 66 4.73 0.91 22.81
N VAL A 67 4.39 0.67 21.53
CA VAL A 67 3.39 -0.32 21.13
C VAL A 67 3.97 -1.74 21.27
N PHE A 68 5.18 -1.97 20.78
CA PHE A 68 5.83 -3.29 20.85
C PHE A 68 6.09 -3.72 22.29
N ASP A 69 6.53 -2.80 23.15
CA ASP A 69 6.75 -3.02 24.58
C ASP A 69 5.46 -3.44 25.31
N LYS A 70 4.29 -2.96 24.86
CA LYS A 70 2.98 -3.30 25.46
C LYS A 70 2.35 -4.59 24.93
N MET A 71 2.84 -5.13 23.81
CA MET A 71 2.34 -6.39 23.25
C MET A 71 3.10 -7.62 23.75
N SER A 72 4.27 -7.41 24.37
CA SER A 72 5.12 -8.45 24.98
C SER A 72 4.68 -8.74 26.41
#